data_AF-A0A2M9XGV4-F1
#
_entry.id   AF-A0A2M9XGV4-F1
#
_cell.length_a   1.000
_cell.length_b   1.000
_cell.length_c   1.000
_cell.angle_alpha   90.00
_cell.angle_beta   90.00
_cell.angle_gamma   90.00
#
_symmetry.space_group_name_H-M   'P 1'
#
loop_
_entity.id
_entity.type
_entity.pdbx_description
1 polymer ?
#
loop_
_entity_poly.entity_id
_entity_poly.type
_entity_poly.pdbx_seq_one_letter_code
_entity_poly.pdbx_strand_id
1 'polypeptide(L)'
;MDSYKPKPLLNKSELKQIKRSRTRVHGQKVITDDVKKLKSLSVTPDLPEEELVNYYKEPIWIEYYIPRESRFAYEIKYLYVYLVNSEPRPAPMDSILRDALKNDQFVDLVEVARLHPEKEKLIRTSYTNSWPFFESISNGFNQYQQTKDPHYLRVPLYHTENLMKREPSLSTLEFTGNFFIHNLNWLIRRMNRGGKEFSLEDETISILIKRRNEYWEKKNLPADEDFDLFAALFYEQAFPNRGLEEIEAAELLDED
;
A
#
# COMPACT_ATOMS: atom_id res chain seq x y z
N MET A 1 19.01 43.31 26.61
CA MET A 1 19.39 42.02 25.99
C MET A 1 18.27 41.05 26.28
N ASP A 2 17.30 40.97 25.38
CA ASP A 2 16.08 40.20 25.59
C ASP A 2 16.18 38.83 24.93
N SER A 3 15.87 37.82 25.74
CA SER A 3 15.86 36.40 25.44
C SER A 3 14.95 36.09 24.25
N TYR A 4 15.56 35.73 23.12
CA TYR A 4 14.87 35.21 21.94
C TYR A 4 14.30 33.82 22.27
N LYS A 5 13.06 33.76 22.78
CA LYS A 5 12.25 32.56 22.78
C LYS A 5 11.27 32.65 21.61
N PRO A 6 11.21 31.66 20.70
CA PRO A 6 10.20 31.64 19.67
C PRO A 6 8.81 31.64 20.32
N LYS A 7 7.92 32.50 19.82
CA LYS A 7 6.51 32.49 20.21
C LYS A 7 5.93 31.13 19.82
N PRO A 8 5.14 30.48 20.70
CA PRO A 8 4.45 29.25 20.34
C PRO A 8 3.50 29.52 19.16
N LEU A 9 3.53 28.63 18.17
CA LEU A 9 2.85 28.78 16.88
C LEU A 9 1.32 28.78 16.97
N LEU A 10 0.72 28.49 18.13
CA LEU A 10 -0.73 28.38 18.30
C LEU A 10 -1.19 29.01 19.62
N ASN A 11 -2.27 29.80 19.56
CA ASN A 11 -2.87 30.47 20.71
C ASN A 11 -3.75 29.49 21.54
N LYS A 12 -4.01 29.81 22.80
CA LYS A 12 -4.85 29.03 23.73
C LYS A 12 -6.28 28.77 23.21
N SER A 13 -6.79 29.60 22.29
CA SER A 13 -8.05 29.38 21.58
C SER A 13 -7.96 28.27 20.54
N GLU A 14 -6.86 28.20 19.77
CA GLU A 14 -6.59 27.16 18.77
C GLU A 14 -6.26 25.83 19.45
N LEU A 15 -5.56 25.84 20.58
CA LEU A 15 -5.39 24.67 21.45
C LEU A 15 -6.72 24.16 22.04
N LYS A 16 -7.73 25.01 22.21
CA LYS A 16 -9.09 24.61 22.61
C LYS A 16 -9.89 24.03 21.44
N GLN A 17 -9.65 24.52 20.23
CA GLN A 17 -10.25 24.00 19.00
C GLN A 17 -9.62 22.67 18.59
N ILE A 18 -8.32 22.48 18.82
CA ILE A 18 -7.60 21.21 18.65
C ILE A 18 -7.92 20.23 19.79
N LYS A 19 -8.23 20.72 21.00
CA LYS A 19 -8.85 19.87 22.04
C LYS A 19 -10.32 19.52 21.73
N ARG A 20 -10.97 20.21 20.77
CA ARG A 20 -12.23 19.75 20.15
C ARG A 20 -11.97 18.83 18.96
N SER A 21 -10.82 18.90 18.30
CA SER A 21 -10.27 17.81 17.48
C SER A 21 -9.68 16.69 18.35
N ARG A 22 -10.31 16.41 19.49
CA ARG A 22 -10.12 15.16 20.23
C ARG A 22 -10.95 14.11 19.52
N THR A 23 -10.25 13.23 18.83
CA THR A 23 -10.51 11.79 18.75
C THR A 23 -11.94 11.34 19.07
N ARG A 24 -12.67 10.94 18.02
CA ARG A 24 -13.64 9.82 17.91
C ARG A 24 -13.81 9.64 16.40
N VAL A 25 -13.41 8.53 15.74
CA VAL A 25 -13.78 7.11 15.95
C VAL A 25 -15.30 6.99 16.10
N HIS A 26 -15.97 6.72 14.97
CA HIS A 26 -17.39 6.36 14.74
C HIS A 26 -17.93 7.02 13.45
N GLY A 27 -17.48 6.52 12.29
CA GLY A 27 -18.13 6.64 10.98
C GLY A 27 -18.82 7.94 10.57
N GLN A 28 -18.16 9.10 10.66
CA GLN A 28 -18.63 10.31 9.99
C GLN A 28 -17.55 11.01 9.18
N LYS A 29 -17.99 11.46 7.99
CA LYS A 29 -17.27 12.06 6.85
C LYS A 29 -16.23 13.10 7.29
N VAL A 30 -14.96 12.86 6.96
CA VAL A 30 -13.88 13.84 7.14
C VAL A 30 -13.97 14.89 6.03
N ILE A 31 -14.89 15.83 6.19
CA ILE A 31 -14.81 17.11 5.47
C ILE A 31 -13.78 17.94 6.23
N THR A 32 -12.55 17.99 5.73
CA THR A 32 -11.59 18.99 6.21
C THR A 32 -12.08 20.36 5.71
N ASP A 33 -12.77 21.11 6.58
CA ASP A 33 -13.29 22.46 6.29
C ASP A 33 -12.19 23.49 5.90
N ASP A 34 -10.91 23.12 6.01
CA ASP A 34 -9.80 23.99 5.64
C ASP A 34 -9.35 23.76 4.18
N VAL A 35 -10.10 24.38 3.27
CA VAL A 35 -9.78 24.46 1.83
C VAL A 35 -8.37 25.00 1.59
N LYS A 36 -7.80 25.82 2.49
CA LYS A 36 -6.43 26.31 2.33
C LYS A 36 -5.41 25.21 2.61
N LYS A 37 -5.64 24.38 3.63
CA LYS A 37 -4.79 23.22 3.92
C LYS A 37 -4.81 22.24 2.75
N LEU A 38 -6.00 21.89 2.22
CA LEU A 38 -6.13 20.99 1.06
C LEU A 38 -5.39 21.52 -0.18
N LYS A 39 -5.50 22.83 -0.45
CA LYS A 39 -4.79 23.48 -1.55
C LYS A 39 -3.28 23.58 -1.33
N SER A 40 -2.81 23.69 -0.09
CA SER A 40 -1.38 23.79 0.23
C SER A 40 -0.65 22.45 0.28
N LEU A 41 -1.36 21.32 0.34
CA LEU A 41 -0.74 19.98 0.26
C LEU A 41 0.03 19.87 -1.06
N SER A 42 1.31 19.53 -0.97
CA SER A 42 2.13 19.30 -2.15
C SER A 42 1.51 18.17 -3.00
N VAL A 43 1.37 18.43 -4.30
CA VAL A 43 0.67 17.53 -5.26
C VAL A 43 1.49 16.26 -5.53
N THR A 44 2.77 16.29 -5.19
CA THR A 44 3.75 15.26 -5.47
C THR A 44 4.85 15.42 -4.42
N PRO A 45 5.25 14.36 -3.70
CA PRO A 45 6.44 14.45 -2.87
C PRO A 45 7.61 14.82 -3.78
N ASP A 46 8.41 15.81 -3.38
CA ASP A 46 9.55 16.32 -4.15
C ASP A 46 10.69 15.29 -4.11
N LEU A 47 10.47 14.16 -4.80
CA LEU A 47 11.37 13.03 -4.87
C LEU A 47 11.98 12.97 -6.28
N PRO A 48 13.28 12.68 -6.39
CA PRO A 48 13.90 12.37 -7.67
C PRO A 48 13.15 11.25 -8.41
N GLU A 49 13.10 11.30 -9.74
CA GLU A 49 12.43 10.26 -10.54
C GLU A 49 12.93 8.84 -10.22
N GLU A 50 14.22 8.71 -9.88
CA GLU A 50 14.84 7.45 -9.48
C GLU A 50 14.24 6.87 -8.18
N GLU A 51 13.82 7.73 -7.25
CA GLU A 51 13.18 7.30 -6.00
C GLU A 51 11.72 6.90 -6.21
N LEU A 52 11.01 7.52 -7.16
CA LEU A 52 9.60 7.24 -7.43
C LEU A 52 9.35 5.77 -7.79
N VAL A 53 10.37 5.08 -8.33
CA VAL A 53 10.33 3.64 -8.59
C VAL A 53 9.97 2.84 -7.33
N ASN A 54 10.37 3.31 -6.14
CA ASN A 54 10.16 2.64 -4.86
C ASN A 54 8.79 2.92 -4.22
N TYR A 55 7.89 3.57 -4.93
CA TYR A 55 6.55 3.91 -4.45
C TYR A 55 5.47 3.35 -5.38
N TYR A 56 4.38 2.88 -4.81
CA TYR A 56 3.12 2.78 -5.53
C TYR A 56 2.41 4.13 -5.51
N LYS A 57 1.85 4.55 -6.65
CA LYS A 57 1.21 5.86 -6.82
C LYS A 57 -0.29 5.66 -7.04
N GLU A 58 -1.09 6.06 -6.05
CA GLU A 58 -2.55 5.93 -6.09
C GLU A 58 -3.21 7.30 -6.31
N PRO A 59 -4.09 7.49 -7.31
CA PRO A 59 -4.87 8.72 -7.46
C PRO A 59 -5.91 8.87 -6.35
N ILE A 60 -5.91 10.03 -5.68
CA ILE A 60 -6.89 10.42 -4.66
C ILE A 60 -7.70 11.61 -5.16
N TRP A 61 -9.02 11.48 -5.12
CA TRP A 61 -9.94 12.55 -5.53
C TRP A 61 -10.22 13.48 -4.36
N ILE A 62 -10.09 14.79 -4.55
CA ILE A 62 -10.41 15.77 -3.52
C ILE A 62 -11.53 16.64 -4.04
N GLU A 63 -12.69 16.55 -3.38
CA GLU A 63 -13.82 17.43 -3.61
C GLU A 63 -13.83 18.54 -2.56
N TYR A 64 -13.88 19.80 -3.00
CA TYR A 64 -14.06 20.94 -2.09
C TYR A 64 -15.04 21.96 -2.66
N TYR A 65 -15.80 22.58 -1.77
CA TYR A 65 -16.75 23.63 -2.12
C TYR A 65 -16.05 24.99 -2.23
N ILE A 66 -16.39 25.76 -3.26
CA ILE A 66 -15.93 27.14 -3.46
C ILE A 66 -17.10 28.09 -3.21
N PRO A 67 -17.20 28.71 -2.00
CA PRO A 67 -18.37 29.50 -1.63
C PRO A 67 -18.66 30.68 -2.55
N ARG A 68 -17.61 31.37 -3.03
CA ARG A 68 -17.73 32.53 -3.93
C ARG A 68 -18.35 32.19 -5.28
N GLU A 69 -18.16 30.95 -5.73
CA GLU A 69 -18.60 30.47 -7.04
C GLU A 69 -19.79 29.52 -6.91
N SER A 70 -20.27 29.29 -5.68
CA SER A 70 -21.35 28.36 -5.33
C SER A 70 -21.26 27.01 -6.05
N ARG A 71 -20.05 26.46 -6.17
CA ARG A 71 -19.78 25.21 -6.90
C ARG A 71 -18.79 24.33 -6.17
N PHE A 72 -18.83 23.03 -6.48
CA PHE A 72 -17.78 22.09 -6.12
C PHE A 72 -16.64 22.14 -7.15
N ALA A 73 -15.43 21.92 -6.66
CA ALA A 73 -14.24 21.69 -7.48
C ALA A 73 -13.63 20.34 -7.11
N TYR A 74 -13.08 19.67 -8.12
CA TYR A 74 -12.42 18.39 -8.00
C TYR A 74 -10.96 18.55 -8.37
N GLU A 75 -10.08 17.96 -7.56
CA GLU A 75 -8.65 17.91 -7.79
C GLU A 75 -8.17 16.48 -7.60
N ILE A 76 -7.33 16.00 -8.51
CA ILE A 76 -6.67 14.70 -8.35
C ILE A 76 -5.30 14.96 -7.73
N LYS A 77 -5.07 14.37 -6.56
CA LYS A 77 -3.74 14.27 -5.95
C LYS A 77 -3.30 12.81 -5.93
N TYR A 78 -2.08 12.56 -5.45
CA TYR A 78 -1.53 11.22 -5.46
C TYR A 78 -1.00 10.82 -4.09
N LEU A 79 -1.45 9.67 -3.61
CA LEU A 79 -0.90 8.99 -2.47
C LEU A 79 0.32 8.17 -2.92
N TYR A 80 1.48 8.43 -2.33
CA TYR A 80 2.71 7.69 -2.60
C TYR A 80 2.98 6.71 -1.47
N VAL A 81 2.80 5.42 -1.74
CA VAL A 81 2.98 4.34 -0.76
C VAL A 81 4.34 3.70 -0.94
N TYR A 82 5.24 3.88 0.03
CA TYR A 82 6.59 3.29 -0.02
C TYR A 82 6.53 1.76 0.00
N LEU A 83 7.23 1.13 -0.95
CA LEU A 83 7.24 -0.31 -1.15
C LEU A 83 8.17 -1.01 -0.15
N VAL A 84 7.62 -1.45 0.97
CA VAL A 84 8.35 -2.18 2.01
C VAL A 84 8.43 -3.66 1.67
N ASN A 85 9.65 -4.15 1.40
CA ASN A 85 9.90 -5.58 1.16
C ASN A 85 9.55 -6.43 2.39
N SER A 86 9.26 -7.71 2.15
CA SER A 86 9.03 -8.66 3.22
C SER A 86 10.36 -9.06 3.89
N GLU A 87 10.37 -9.15 5.22
CA GLU A 87 11.54 -9.64 5.95
C GLU A 87 11.50 -11.18 6.04
N PRO A 88 12.53 -11.90 5.58
CA PRO A 88 12.59 -13.34 5.75
C PRO A 88 12.79 -13.69 7.23
N ARG A 89 12.22 -14.81 7.67
CA ARG A 89 12.45 -15.36 9.01
C ARG A 89 13.93 -15.75 9.21
N PRO A 90 14.37 -16.01 10.46
CA PRO A 90 15.76 -16.44 10.71
C PRO A 90 16.16 -17.68 9.89
N ALA A 91 17.41 -17.72 9.45
CA ALA A 91 17.94 -18.86 8.70
C ALA A 91 17.86 -20.17 9.52
N PRO A 92 17.63 -21.33 8.88
CA PRO A 92 17.59 -21.57 7.44
C PRO A 92 16.21 -21.36 6.77
N MET A 93 15.21 -20.88 7.51
CA MET A 93 13.85 -20.65 6.97
C MET A 93 13.89 -19.63 5.82
N ASP A 94 12.87 -19.65 4.97
CA ASP A 94 12.67 -18.65 3.89
C ASP A 94 13.87 -18.48 2.96
N SER A 95 14.59 -19.58 2.68
CA SER A 95 15.76 -19.56 1.77
C SER A 95 15.42 -18.96 0.41
N ILE A 96 14.27 -19.30 -0.16
CA ILE A 96 13.80 -18.80 -1.46
C ILE A 96 13.62 -17.27 -1.44
N LEU A 97 12.88 -16.74 -0.46
CA LEU A 97 12.69 -15.29 -0.32
C LEU A 97 14.01 -14.57 -0.03
N ARG A 98 14.86 -15.14 0.82
CA ARG A 98 16.16 -14.55 1.17
C ARG A 98 17.06 -14.40 -0.06
N ASP A 99 17.16 -15.44 -0.87
CA ASP A 99 17.97 -15.42 -2.09
C ASP A 99 17.40 -14.44 -3.12
N ALA A 100 16.07 -14.40 -3.25
CA ALA A 100 15.39 -13.46 -4.16
C ALA A 100 15.61 -11.99 -3.77
N LEU A 101 15.54 -11.67 -2.48
CA LEU A 101 15.82 -10.33 -1.96
C LEU A 101 17.28 -9.92 -2.20
N LYS A 102 18.22 -10.83 -1.93
CA LYS A 102 19.66 -10.58 -2.09
C LYS A 102 20.02 -10.25 -3.54
N ASN A 103 19.34 -10.88 -4.50
CA ASN A 103 19.67 -10.81 -5.92
C ASN A 103 18.72 -9.91 -6.74
N ASP A 104 17.76 -9.21 -6.11
CA ASP A 104 16.68 -8.46 -6.79
C ASP A 104 15.94 -9.32 -7.86
N GLN A 105 15.63 -10.56 -7.49
CA GLN A 105 15.01 -11.54 -8.39
C GLN A 105 13.52 -11.71 -8.11
N PHE A 106 12.74 -11.90 -9.16
CA PHE A 106 11.36 -12.35 -9.06
C PHE A 106 11.32 -13.83 -8.63
N VAL A 107 10.43 -14.18 -7.72
CA VAL A 107 10.22 -15.58 -7.31
C VAL A 107 9.19 -16.21 -8.24
N ASP A 108 9.67 -16.90 -9.28
CA ASP A 108 8.82 -17.76 -10.12
C ASP A 108 8.68 -19.13 -9.47
N LEU A 109 7.49 -19.41 -8.91
CA LEU A 109 7.25 -20.64 -8.17
C LEU A 109 7.28 -21.90 -9.06
N VAL A 110 7.01 -21.77 -10.36
CA VAL A 110 7.13 -22.89 -11.32
C VAL A 110 8.60 -23.27 -11.46
N GLU A 111 9.46 -22.26 -11.60
CA GLU A 111 10.91 -22.46 -11.69
C GLU A 111 11.51 -22.95 -10.35
N VAL A 112 11.03 -22.43 -9.23
CA VAL A 112 11.44 -22.90 -7.89
C VAL A 112 11.09 -24.38 -7.71
N ALA A 113 9.89 -24.82 -8.10
CA ALA A 113 9.51 -26.22 -8.03
C ALA A 113 10.42 -27.11 -8.91
N ARG A 114 10.84 -26.61 -10.08
CA ARG A 114 11.76 -27.32 -10.99
C ARG A 114 13.18 -27.42 -10.43
N LEU A 115 13.69 -26.33 -9.84
CA LEU A 115 15.05 -26.26 -9.28
C LEU A 115 15.18 -26.96 -7.92
N HIS A 116 14.07 -27.13 -7.20
CA HIS A 116 13.99 -27.79 -5.91
C HIS A 116 13.00 -28.98 -5.93
N PRO A 117 13.35 -30.12 -6.56
CA PRO A 117 12.48 -31.28 -6.63
C PRO A 117 12.05 -31.80 -5.24
N GLU A 118 12.89 -31.59 -4.21
CA GLU A 118 12.59 -31.94 -2.83
C GLU A 118 11.44 -31.12 -2.22
N LYS A 119 11.17 -29.93 -2.77
CA LYS A 119 10.10 -29.01 -2.34
C LYS A 119 8.86 -29.08 -3.22
N GLU A 120 9.00 -29.59 -4.46
CA GLU A 120 7.95 -29.59 -5.49
C GLU A 120 6.63 -30.15 -4.99
N LYS A 121 6.65 -31.30 -4.30
CA LYS A 121 5.43 -31.93 -3.79
C LYS A 121 4.65 -30.98 -2.89
N LEU A 122 5.31 -30.34 -1.93
CA LEU A 122 4.65 -29.44 -0.99
C LEU A 122 4.16 -28.16 -1.68
N ILE A 123 4.92 -27.63 -2.63
CA ILE A 123 4.52 -26.49 -3.46
C ILE A 123 3.21 -26.82 -4.20
N ARG A 124 3.20 -27.92 -4.95
CA ARG A 124 2.04 -28.32 -5.77
C ARG A 124 0.80 -28.57 -4.91
N THR A 125 0.95 -29.26 -3.78
CA THR A 125 -0.19 -29.51 -2.90
C THR A 125 -0.72 -28.22 -2.26
N SER A 126 0.17 -27.31 -1.87
CA SER A 126 -0.20 -25.99 -1.31
C SER A 126 -1.03 -25.14 -2.26
N TYR A 127 -0.80 -25.31 -3.57
CA TYR A 127 -1.39 -24.47 -4.61
C TYR A 127 -2.20 -25.25 -5.65
N THR A 128 -2.72 -26.42 -5.30
CA THR A 128 -3.40 -27.31 -6.26
C THR A 128 -4.45 -26.58 -7.11
N ASN A 129 -5.31 -25.78 -6.47
CA ASN A 129 -6.39 -25.05 -7.16
C ASN A 129 -5.95 -23.71 -7.76
N SER A 130 -4.71 -23.28 -7.48
CA SER A 130 -4.18 -21.99 -7.91
C SER A 130 -2.97 -22.15 -8.86
N TRP A 131 -2.56 -23.38 -9.17
CA TRP A 131 -1.40 -23.67 -10.01
C TRP A 131 -1.44 -23.00 -11.39
N PRO A 132 -2.58 -22.96 -12.11
CA PRO A 132 -2.65 -22.27 -13.41
C PRO A 132 -2.28 -20.78 -13.34
N PHE A 133 -2.50 -20.11 -12.20
CA PHE A 133 -2.08 -18.72 -12.02
C PHE A 133 -0.57 -18.59 -11.98
N PHE A 134 0.14 -19.54 -11.35
CA PHE A 134 1.61 -19.54 -11.35
C PHE A 134 2.19 -19.81 -12.74
N GLU A 135 1.56 -20.67 -13.53
CA GLU A 135 1.96 -20.90 -14.94
C GLU A 135 1.75 -19.64 -15.78
N SER A 136 0.62 -18.95 -15.60
CA SER A 136 0.34 -17.66 -16.24
C SER A 136 1.36 -16.58 -15.84
N ILE A 137 1.69 -16.49 -14.55
CA ILE A 137 2.74 -15.59 -14.02
C ILE A 137 4.09 -15.91 -14.67
N SER A 138 4.51 -17.18 -14.67
CA SER A 138 5.78 -17.62 -15.24
C SER A 138 5.87 -17.28 -16.73
N ASN A 139 4.79 -17.51 -17.50
CA ASN A 139 4.72 -17.15 -18.91
C ASN A 139 4.89 -15.64 -19.14
N GLY A 140 4.16 -14.80 -18.40
CA GLY A 140 4.28 -13.34 -18.51
C GLY A 140 5.66 -12.83 -18.10
N PHE A 141 6.24 -13.40 -17.04
CA PHE A 141 7.60 -13.10 -16.61
C PHE A 141 8.64 -13.47 -17.66
N ASN A 142 8.55 -14.66 -18.26
CA ASN A 142 9.45 -15.11 -19.32
C ASN A 142 9.36 -14.21 -20.57
N GLN A 143 8.14 -13.80 -20.96
CA GLN A 143 7.95 -12.85 -22.06
C GLN A 143 8.58 -11.49 -21.75
N TYR A 144 8.43 -10.99 -20.53
CA TYR A 144 9.14 -9.78 -20.08
C TYR A 144 10.67 -9.98 -20.12
N GLN A 145 11.19 -11.12 -19.68
CA GLN A 145 12.63 -11.38 -19.71
C GLN A 145 13.20 -11.36 -21.13
N GLN A 146 12.44 -11.87 -22.11
CA GLN A 146 12.84 -11.91 -23.52
C GLN A 146 12.74 -10.54 -24.20
N THR A 147 11.63 -9.82 -23.99
CA THR A 147 11.30 -8.58 -24.73
C THR A 147 11.76 -7.31 -24.02
N LYS A 148 11.93 -7.38 -22.69
CA LYS A 148 12.09 -6.23 -21.78
C LYS A 148 10.93 -5.24 -21.79
N ASP A 149 9.77 -5.62 -22.33
CA ASP A 149 8.57 -4.77 -22.32
C ASP A 149 7.75 -5.00 -21.04
N PRO A 150 7.65 -4.00 -20.13
CA PRO A 150 6.87 -4.13 -18.90
C PRO A 150 5.38 -4.38 -19.13
N HIS A 151 4.83 -4.17 -20.34
CA HIS A 151 3.45 -4.54 -20.66
C HIS A 151 3.12 -6.00 -20.28
N TYR A 152 4.07 -6.92 -20.48
CA TYR A 152 3.92 -8.34 -20.14
C TYR A 152 3.84 -8.64 -18.64
N LEU A 153 4.15 -7.66 -17.78
CA LEU A 153 4.06 -7.80 -16.33
C LEU A 153 2.67 -7.48 -15.76
N ARG A 154 1.72 -6.99 -16.57
CA ARG A 154 0.34 -6.70 -16.11
C ARG A 154 -0.40 -7.95 -15.65
N VAL A 155 -0.30 -9.04 -16.42
CA VAL A 155 -0.92 -10.33 -16.06
C VAL A 155 -0.26 -10.93 -14.80
N PRO A 156 1.09 -10.98 -14.71
CA PRO A 156 1.77 -11.34 -13.47
C PRO A 156 1.36 -10.51 -12.26
N LEU A 157 1.20 -9.19 -12.41
CA LEU A 157 0.76 -8.29 -11.35
C LEU A 157 -0.63 -8.68 -10.84
N TYR A 158 -1.60 -8.73 -11.74
CA TYR A 158 -2.99 -9.08 -11.41
C TYR A 158 -3.09 -10.46 -10.74
N HIS A 159 -2.38 -11.47 -11.25
CA HIS A 159 -2.41 -12.80 -10.63
C HIS A 159 -1.70 -12.84 -9.27
N THR A 160 -0.63 -12.06 -9.09
CA THR A 160 0.05 -11.97 -7.80
C THR A 160 -0.88 -11.37 -6.74
N GLU A 161 -1.65 -10.34 -7.07
CA GLU A 161 -2.67 -9.75 -6.16
C GLU A 161 -3.71 -10.79 -5.75
N ASN A 162 -4.28 -11.50 -6.72
CA ASN A 162 -5.30 -12.52 -6.46
C ASN A 162 -4.78 -13.68 -5.60
N LEU A 163 -3.55 -14.12 -5.84
CA LEU A 163 -2.94 -15.20 -5.06
C LEU A 163 -2.64 -14.76 -3.62
N MET A 164 -2.22 -13.51 -3.43
CA MET A 164 -1.92 -12.96 -2.10
C MET A 164 -3.12 -13.03 -1.16
N LYS A 165 -4.36 -12.94 -1.67
CA LYS A 165 -5.59 -13.07 -0.87
C LYS A 165 -5.79 -14.47 -0.27
N ARG A 166 -5.07 -15.48 -0.75
CA ARG A 166 -5.17 -16.89 -0.31
C ARG A 166 -4.02 -17.31 0.60
N GLU A 167 -3.15 -16.38 0.95
CA GLU A 167 -2.00 -16.62 1.81
C GLU A 167 -2.36 -16.48 3.30
N PRO A 168 -1.64 -17.17 4.21
CA PRO A 168 -0.46 -18.00 3.97
C PRO A 168 -0.78 -19.44 3.53
N SER A 169 0.00 -19.98 2.59
CA SER A 169 0.01 -21.40 2.23
C SER A 169 0.97 -22.23 3.10
N LEU A 170 0.87 -23.57 3.05
CA LEU A 170 1.85 -24.44 3.72
C LEU A 170 3.29 -24.18 3.23
N SER A 171 3.49 -24.04 1.92
CA SER A 171 4.83 -23.73 1.38
C SER A 171 5.39 -22.40 1.88
N THR A 172 4.53 -21.37 2.02
CA THR A 172 4.85 -20.05 2.60
C THR A 172 5.28 -20.18 4.05
N LEU A 173 4.57 -20.98 4.83
CA LEU A 173 4.89 -21.22 6.23
C LEU A 173 6.16 -22.04 6.42
N GLU A 174 6.57 -22.86 5.45
CA GLU A 174 7.72 -23.75 5.59
C GLU A 174 9.02 -23.15 5.03
N PHE A 175 9.02 -22.67 3.78
CA PHE A 175 10.29 -22.32 3.11
C PHE A 175 10.24 -21.23 2.03
N THR A 176 9.08 -20.87 1.47
CA THR A 176 9.03 -19.80 0.46
C THR A 176 9.01 -18.42 1.11
N GLY A 177 8.57 -18.31 2.36
CA GLY A 177 8.35 -17.03 3.04
C GLY A 177 7.24 -16.22 2.37
N ASN A 178 6.98 -15.00 2.85
CA ASN A 178 6.00 -14.13 2.20
C ASN A 178 6.58 -13.50 0.91
N PHE A 179 6.74 -14.36 -0.11
CA PHE A 179 7.29 -14.00 -1.42
C PHE A 179 6.29 -13.23 -2.29
N PHE A 180 4.98 -13.30 -2.01
CA PHE A 180 3.97 -12.54 -2.74
C PHE A 180 4.17 -11.04 -2.60
N ILE A 181 4.42 -10.55 -1.39
CA ILE A 181 4.72 -9.13 -1.17
C ILE A 181 6.03 -8.72 -1.87
N HIS A 182 7.04 -9.58 -1.83
CA HIS A 182 8.28 -9.34 -2.55
C HIS A 182 8.05 -9.25 -4.06
N ASN A 183 7.33 -10.21 -4.64
CA ASN A 183 6.97 -10.23 -6.05
C ASN A 183 6.12 -9.03 -6.45
N LEU A 184 5.12 -8.67 -5.64
CA LEU A 184 4.28 -7.49 -5.86
C LEU A 184 5.15 -6.23 -5.95
N ASN A 185 6.00 -5.99 -4.95
CA ASN A 185 6.92 -4.85 -4.96
C ASN A 185 7.88 -4.90 -6.16
N TRP A 186 8.40 -6.08 -6.51
CA TRP A 186 9.29 -6.25 -7.65
C TRP A 186 8.59 -5.88 -8.96
N LEU A 187 7.35 -6.35 -9.16
CA LEU A 187 6.54 -6.05 -10.35
C LEU A 187 6.23 -4.56 -10.43
N ILE A 188 5.76 -3.93 -9.34
CA ILE A 188 5.49 -2.49 -9.27
C ILE A 188 6.74 -1.70 -9.66
N ARG A 189 7.92 -2.01 -9.08
CA ARG A 189 9.18 -1.34 -9.42
C ARG A 189 9.54 -1.49 -10.90
N ARG A 190 9.34 -2.66 -11.51
CA ARG A 190 9.62 -2.87 -12.94
C ARG A 190 8.62 -2.16 -13.85
N MET A 191 7.35 -2.09 -13.46
CA MET A 191 6.33 -1.31 -14.16
C MET A 191 6.62 0.19 -14.10
N ASN A 192 7.00 0.70 -12.92
CA ASN A 192 7.39 2.10 -12.70
C ASN A 192 8.60 2.49 -13.57
N ARG A 193 9.67 1.67 -13.56
CA ARG A 193 10.84 1.89 -14.44
C ARG A 193 10.49 1.90 -15.93
N GLY A 194 9.45 1.16 -16.28
CA GLY A 194 8.92 1.08 -17.63
C GLY A 194 8.01 2.24 -18.04
N GLY A 195 7.71 3.18 -17.13
CA GLY A 195 6.75 4.25 -17.35
C GLY A 195 5.35 3.75 -17.71
N LYS A 196 4.97 2.54 -17.28
CA LYS A 196 3.66 1.98 -17.57
C LYS A 196 2.70 2.35 -16.45
N GLU A 197 1.54 2.88 -16.84
CA GLU A 197 0.42 3.04 -15.92
C GLU A 197 -0.23 1.68 -15.63
N PHE A 198 -0.58 1.48 -14.37
CA PHE A 198 -1.32 0.36 -13.81
C PHE A 198 -1.99 0.81 -12.51
N SER A 199 -2.97 0.03 -12.07
CA SER A 199 -3.65 0.21 -10.79
C SER A 199 -3.66 -1.12 -10.07
N LEU A 200 -3.70 -1.06 -8.75
CA LEU A 200 -3.87 -2.21 -7.87
C LEU A 200 -5.31 -2.23 -7.35
N GLU A 201 -5.74 -3.37 -6.83
CA GLU A 201 -7.01 -3.46 -6.12
C GLU A 201 -6.95 -2.72 -4.78
N ASP A 202 -8.07 -2.13 -4.35
CA ASP A 202 -8.15 -1.34 -3.11
C ASP A 202 -7.63 -2.11 -1.88
N GLU A 203 -7.91 -3.41 -1.81
CA GLU A 203 -7.43 -4.29 -0.75
C GLU A 203 -5.91 -4.45 -0.78
N THR A 204 -5.30 -4.57 -1.96
CA THR A 204 -3.85 -4.60 -2.14
C THR A 204 -3.22 -3.28 -1.67
N ILE A 205 -3.82 -2.16 -2.03
CA ILE A 205 -3.34 -0.82 -1.63
C ILE A 205 -3.40 -0.68 -0.10
N SER A 206 -4.50 -1.13 0.52
CA SER A 206 -4.63 -1.14 1.98
C SER A 206 -3.51 -1.93 2.68
N ILE A 207 -3.11 -3.07 2.10
CA ILE A 207 -1.99 -3.87 2.59
C ILE A 207 -0.67 -3.10 2.47
N LEU A 208 -0.43 -2.43 1.33
CA LEU A 208 0.77 -1.62 1.14
C LEU A 208 0.84 -0.46 2.14
N ILE A 209 -0.27 0.26 2.37
CA ILE A 209 -0.37 1.34 3.36
C ILE A 209 -0.06 0.81 4.76
N LYS A 210 -0.68 -0.31 5.15
CA LYS A 210 -0.44 -0.95 6.46
C LYS A 210 1.04 -1.30 6.64
N ARG A 211 1.66 -1.94 5.65
CA ARG A 211 3.07 -2.34 5.70
C ARG A 211 4.01 -1.14 5.77
N ARG A 212 3.69 -0.06 5.04
CA ARG A 212 4.40 1.21 5.15
C ARG A 212 4.34 1.73 6.57
N ASN A 213 3.16 1.79 7.18
CA ASN A 213 2.99 2.30 8.54
C ASN A 213 3.74 1.46 9.59
N GLU A 214 3.63 0.13 9.52
CA GLU A 214 4.39 -0.79 10.38
C GLU A 214 5.91 -0.56 10.27
N TYR A 215 6.40 -0.31 9.05
CA TYR A 215 7.81 0.02 8.82
C TYR A 215 8.19 1.36 9.45
N TRP A 216 7.36 2.40 9.28
CA TRP A 216 7.56 3.73 9.87
C TRP A 216 7.64 3.66 11.39
N GLU A 217 6.71 2.94 12.01
CA GLU A 217 6.66 2.72 13.46
C GLU A 217 7.89 1.96 13.95
N LYS A 218 8.21 0.82 13.32
CA LYS A 218 9.37 -0.02 13.69
C LYS A 218 10.69 0.72 13.58
N LYS A 219 10.81 1.65 12.63
CA LYS A 219 12.01 2.47 12.41
C LYS A 219 11.99 3.79 13.18
N ASN A 220 10.91 4.08 13.91
CA ASN A 220 10.70 5.34 14.63
C ASN A 220 10.94 6.57 13.73
N LEU A 221 10.39 6.51 12.51
CA LEU A 221 10.49 7.60 11.54
C LEU A 221 9.51 8.74 11.92
N PRO A 222 9.80 9.99 11.52
CA PRO A 222 8.88 11.11 11.72
C PRO A 222 7.50 10.83 11.12
N ALA A 223 6.46 11.35 11.78
CA ALA A 223 5.11 11.34 11.24
C ALA A 223 5.05 12.10 9.91
N ASP A 224 4.25 11.58 8.99
CA ASP A 224 4.07 12.11 7.65
C ASP A 224 2.59 12.51 7.51
N GLU A 225 2.29 13.74 7.95
CA GLU A 225 0.91 14.23 8.04
C GLU A 225 0.20 14.24 6.67
N ASP A 226 0.95 14.48 5.59
CA ASP A 226 0.42 14.49 4.22
C ASP A 226 0.05 13.08 3.78
N PHE A 227 0.93 12.09 4.03
CA PHE A 227 0.61 10.68 3.79
C PHE A 227 -0.61 10.23 4.60
N ASP A 228 -0.65 10.55 5.90
CA ASP A 228 -1.73 10.12 6.79
C ASP A 228 -3.09 10.68 6.32
N LEU A 229 -3.10 11.93 5.86
CA LEU A 229 -4.29 12.55 5.28
C LEU A 229 -4.73 11.88 3.96
N PHE A 230 -3.81 11.66 3.03
CA PHE A 230 -4.14 11.01 1.75
C PHE A 230 -4.56 9.54 1.93
N ALA A 231 -3.94 8.82 2.86
CA ALA A 231 -4.32 7.47 3.21
C ALA A 231 -5.73 7.42 3.85
N ALA A 232 -6.08 8.40 4.69
CA ALA A 232 -7.43 8.50 5.24
C ALA A 232 -8.47 8.73 4.13
N LEU A 233 -8.20 9.67 3.21
CA LEU A 233 -9.07 9.93 2.06
C LEU A 233 -9.22 8.70 1.16
N PHE A 234 -8.13 7.97 0.92
CA PHE A 234 -8.17 6.69 0.21
C PHE A 234 -9.16 5.72 0.87
N TYR A 235 -9.06 5.51 2.19
CA TYR A 235 -9.94 4.57 2.88
C TYR A 235 -11.42 4.97 2.84
N GLU A 236 -11.72 6.27 2.91
CA GLU A 236 -13.10 6.76 2.76
C GLU A 236 -13.67 6.51 1.36
N GLN A 237 -12.82 6.58 0.32
CA GLN A 237 -13.22 6.40 -1.07
C GLN A 237 -13.36 4.93 -1.46
N ALA A 238 -12.37 4.13 -1.10
CA ALA A 238 -12.29 2.71 -1.44
C ALA A 238 -13.27 1.85 -0.62
N PHE A 239 -13.55 2.25 0.63
CA PHE A 239 -14.38 1.47 1.55
C PHE A 239 -15.47 2.34 2.21
N PRO A 240 -16.42 2.89 1.43
CA PRO A 240 -17.39 3.87 1.91
C PRO A 240 -18.32 3.34 3.03
N ASN A 241 -18.48 2.02 3.10
CA ASN A 241 -19.34 1.35 4.07
C ASN A 241 -18.60 0.84 5.32
N ARG A 242 -17.28 1.09 5.41
CA ARG A 242 -16.47 0.59 6.53
C ARG A 242 -16.90 1.25 7.84
N GLY A 243 -17.37 0.44 8.78
CA GLY A 243 -17.84 0.89 10.10
C GLY A 243 -19.34 1.16 10.19
N LEU A 244 -20.14 0.96 9.12
CA LEU A 244 -21.60 1.01 9.19
C LEU A 244 -22.17 -0.05 10.14
N GLU A 245 -21.62 -1.27 10.11
CA GLU A 245 -22.03 -2.36 11.02
C GLU A 245 -21.71 -2.05 12.49
N GLU A 246 -20.60 -1.32 12.75
CA GLU A 246 -20.23 -0.89 14.10
C GLU A 246 -21.13 0.25 14.61
N ILE A 247 -21.63 1.09 13.70
CA ILE A 247 -22.63 2.13 14.02
C ILE A 247 -23.99 1.50 14.30
N GLU A 248 -24.47 0.59 13.44
CA GLU A 248 -25.73 -0.13 13.65
C GLU A 248 -25.71 -0.93 14.97
N ALA A 249 -24.58 -1.58 15.29
CA ALA A 249 -24.42 -2.30 16.55
C ALA A 249 -24.33 -1.38 17.79
N ALA A 250 -23.72 -0.20 17.66
CA ALA A 250 -23.66 0.78 18.75
C ALA A 250 -25.02 1.44 19.00
N GLU A 251 -25.77 1.75 17.94
CA GLU A 251 -27.14 2.29 18.02
C GLU A 251 -28.10 1.28 18.67
N LEU A 252 -27.95 -0.02 18.38
CA LEU A 252 -28.71 -1.10 19.04
C LEU A 252 -28.37 -1.27 20.53
N LEU A 253 -27.18 -0.85 20.99
CA LEU A 253 -26.75 -0.95 22.38
C LEU A 253 -27.10 0.30 23.21
N ASP A 254 -27.36 1.43 22.56
CA ASP A 254 -27.78 2.69 23.19
C ASP A 254 -29.32 2.79 23.35
N GLU A 255 -30.09 1.83 22.83
CA GLU A 255 -31.56 1.73 22.96
C GLU A 255 -32.07 0.87 24.14
N ASP A 256 -31.17 0.32 24.99
CA ASP A 256 -31.48 -0.38 26.25
C ASP A 256 -31.10 0.44 27.51
#